data_AF-A0A9D6PRM3-F1
#
_entry.id   AF-A0A9D6PRM3-F1
#
_cell.length_a   1.000
_cell.length_b   1.000
_cell.length_c   1.000
_cell.angle_alpha   90.00
_cell.angle_beta   90.00
_cell.angle_gamma   90.00
#
_symmetry.space_group_name_H-M   'P 1'
#
loop_
_entity.id
_entity.type
_entity.pdbx_description
1 polymer ?
#
loop_
_entity_poly.entity_id
_entity_poly.type
_entity_poly.pdbx_seq_one_letter_code
_entity_poly.pdbx_strand_id
1 'polypeptide(L)' 'YREVTARFPVRGNLVPDAHLAALLRQHGVGRLYTVDRDFRKFDFLEVADPFE' A
#
# COMPACT_ATOMS: atom_id res chain seq x y z
N TYR A 1 6.43 9.36 3.31
CA TYR A 1 5.09 9.99 3.36
C TYR A 1 4.81 10.83 2.11
N ARG A 2 5.43 12.01 1.95
CA ARG A 2 5.17 12.95 0.83
C ARG A 2 5.39 12.36 -0.58
N GLU A 3 6.37 11.48 -0.75
CA GLU A 3 6.69 10.86 -2.04
C GLU A 3 5.68 9.79 -2.48
N VAL A 4 5.03 9.13 -1.51
CA VAL A 4 4.00 8.09 -1.74
C VAL A 4 2.63 8.71 -1.98
N THR A 5 2.34 9.82 -1.31
CA THR A 5 1.06 10.54 -1.43
C THR A 5 0.99 11.48 -2.64
N ALA A 6 2.13 11.87 -3.23
CA ALA A 6 2.17 12.82 -4.34
C ALA A 6 1.56 12.29 -5.65
N ARG A 7 1.46 10.96 -5.83
CA ARG A 7 0.92 10.34 -7.04
C ARG A 7 -0.60 10.14 -7.03
N PHE A 8 -1.27 10.37 -5.90
CA PHE A 8 -2.70 10.13 -5.77
C PHE A 8 -3.36 11.33 -5.09
N PRO A 9 -4.54 11.80 -5.54
CA PRO A 9 -5.34 12.74 -4.76
C PRO A 9 -5.77 12.04 -3.46
N VAL A 10 -5.00 12.21 -2.38
CA VAL A 10 -5.24 11.55 -1.11
C VAL A 10 -6.46 12.17 -0.43
N ARG A 11 -7.65 11.64 -0.75
CA ARG A 11 -8.91 11.93 -0.07
C ARG A 11 -9.61 10.60 0.25
N GLY A 12 -10.21 10.47 1.43
CA GLY A 12 -10.95 9.27 1.85
C GLY A 12 -10.06 8.08 2.21
N ASN A 13 -10.45 6.87 1.78
CA ASN A 13 -9.83 5.57 2.16
C ASN A 13 -8.33 5.47 1.79
N LEU A 14 -7.85 6.33 0.90
CA LEU A 14 -6.45 6.38 0.47
C LEU A 14 -5.47 6.91 1.55
N VAL A 15 -5.93 7.65 2.55
CA VAL A 15 -5.06 8.18 3.63
C VAL A 15 -4.44 7.04 4.46
N PRO A 16 -5.23 6.13 5.07
CA PRO A 16 -4.67 5.01 5.82
C PRO A 16 -3.87 4.04 4.94
N ASP A 17 -4.34 3.72 3.72
CA ASP A 17 -3.64 2.82 2.81
C ASP A 17 -2.25 3.34 2.44
N ALA A 18 -2.14 4.63 2.12
CA ALA A 18 -0.87 5.26 1.77
C ALA A 18 0.08 5.34 2.97
N HIS A 19 -0.46 5.48 4.19
CA HIS A 19 0.34 5.44 5.41
C HIS A 19 0.92 4.04 5.64
N LEU A 20 0.11 2.99 5.51
CA LEU A 20 0.55 1.61 5.66
C LEU A 20 1.58 1.23 4.58
N ALA A 21 1.31 1.57 3.31
CA ALA A 21 2.26 1.38 2.22
C ALA A 21 3.60 2.11 2.47
N ALA A 22 3.56 3.35 3.00
CA ALA A 22 4.78 4.07 3.34
C ALA A 22 5.61 3.34 4.41
N LEU A 23 4.98 2.79 5.44
CA LEU A 23 5.67 2.01 6.48
C LEU A 23 6.30 0.75 5.89
N LEU A 24 5.54 -0.03 5.11
CA LEU A 24 6.06 -1.25 4.46
C LEU A 24 7.30 -0.93 3.62
N ARG A 25 7.25 0.15 2.83
CA ARG A 25 8.39 0.60 2.03
C ARG A 25 9.58 1.03 2.88
N GLN A 26 9.37 1.77 3.97
CA GLN A 26 10.43 2.22 4.87
C GLN A 26 11.16 1.05 5.54
N HIS A 27 10.45 -0.05 5.78
CA HIS A 27 11.00 -1.26 6.40
C HIS A 27 11.46 -2.32 5.39
N GLY A 28 11.42 -2.03 4.08
CA GLY A 28 11.84 -2.97 3.04
C GLY A 28 10.91 -4.17 2.86
N VAL A 29 9.66 -4.08 3.33
CA VAL A 29 8.66 -5.13 3.18
C VAL A 29 8.02 -5.01 1.80
N GLY A 30 8.35 -5.97 0.92
CA GLY A 30 7.84 -6.02 -0.45
C GLY A 30 6.60 -6.90 -0.63
N ARG A 31 6.18 -7.67 0.37
CA ARG A 31 5.03 -8.58 0.28
C ARG A 31 4.01 -8.29 1.37
N LEU A 32 2.75 -8.15 0.98
CA LEU A 32 1.62 -7.92 1.88
C LEU A 32 0.56 -9.01 1.64
N TYR A 33 0.22 -9.75 2.70
CA TYR A 33 -0.89 -10.69 2.66
C TYR A 33 -2.17 -9.97 3.09
N THR A 34 -3.11 -9.81 2.17
CA THR A 34 -4.41 -9.18 2.44
C THR A 34 -5.43 -9.58 1.38
N VAL A 35 -6.70 -9.64 1.77
CA VAL A 35 -7.84 -9.75 0.84
C VAL A 35 -8.17 -8.41 0.18
N ASP A 36 -7.61 -7.30 0.70
CA ASP A 36 -7.82 -5.96 0.18
C ASP A 36 -7.01 -5.73 -1.10
N ARG A 37 -7.73 -5.63 -2.21
CA ARG A 37 -7.17 -5.49 -3.55
C ARG A 37 -6.62 -4.10 -3.82
N ASP A 38 -7.00 -3.08 -3.03
CA ASP A 38 -6.62 -1.70 -3.24
C ASP A 38 -5.10 -1.49 -3.06
N PHE A 39 -4.41 -2.36 -2.33
CA PHE A 39 -2.95 -2.31 -2.19
C PHE A 39 -2.19 -2.61 -3.49
N ARG A 40 -2.84 -3.22 -4.50
CA ARG A 40 -2.23 -3.46 -5.81
C ARG A 40 -1.87 -2.17 -6.56
N LYS A 41 -2.38 -1.01 -6.13
CA LYS A 41 -2.01 0.31 -6.67
C LYS A 41 -0.58 0.76 -6.31
N PHE A 42 0.08 0.06 -5.38
CA PHE A 42 1.44 0.36 -4.97
C PHE A 42 2.42 -0.60 -5.66
N ASP A 43 3.09 -0.13 -6.71
CA ASP A 43 3.95 -0.93 -7.59
C ASP A 43 5.08 -1.72 -6.88
N PHE A 44 5.45 -1.33 -5.66
CA PHE A 44 6.50 -1.99 -4.88
C PHE A 44 5.99 -3.15 -4.01
N LEU A 45 4.67 -3.33 -3.90
CA LEU A 45 4.04 -4.36 -3.08
C LEU A 45 3.53 -5.51 -3.94
N GLU A 46 4.01 -6.71 -3.62
CA GLU A 46 3.37 -7.97 -4.00
C GLU A 46 2.21 -8.24 -3.03
N VAL A 47 0.98 -8.16 -3.53
CA VAL A 47 -0.23 -8.40 -2.74
C VAL A 47 -0.74 -9.81 -2.99
N ALA A 48 -0.75 -10.64 -1.95
CA ALA A 48 -1.23 -12.02 -1.98
C ALA A 48 -2.47 -12.19 -1.09
N ASP A 49 -3.46 -12.94 -1.58
CA ASP A 49 -4.60 -13.36 -0.75
C ASP A 49 -4.15 -14.52 0.16
N PRO A 50 -4.30 -14.43 1.49
CA PRO A 50 -3.89 -15.52 2.40
C PRO A 50 -4.85 -16.70 2.41
N PHE A 51 -6.01 -16.62 1.75
CA PHE A 51 -7.03 -17.66 1.73
C PHE A 51 -7.20 -18.31 0.34
N GLU A 52 -6.40 -17.92 -0.64
CA GLU A 52 -6.30 -18.53 -1.97
C GLU A 52 -5.11 -19.51 -2.05
#